data_AF-A0A5A9F8U8-F1
#
_entry.id   AF-A0A5A9F8U8-F1
#
_cell.length_a   1.000
_cell.length_b   1.000
_cell.length_c   1.000
_cell.angle_alpha   90.00
_cell.angle_beta   90.00
_cell.angle_gamma   90.00
#
_symmetry.space_group_name_H-M   'P 1'
#
loop_
_entity.id
_entity.type
_entity.pdbx_description
1 polymer ?
#
loop_
_entity_poly.entity_id
_entity_poly.type
_entity_poly.pdbx_seq_one_letter_code
_entity_poly.pdbx_strand_id
1 'polypeptide(L)'
;MPISADLAAALERTALALGRLDAALDHHPLLPAWQHAIRLEAACAHAGFDGAHVEPQRLAALVEGLRLRPHASPAAVERGADLDALHTGLTLYGLMTAAADLRSERDIDDGTDALDHRRLVEDALSALTRCRFLLKIFTEDFQRQTLLIA
;
A
#
# COMPACT_ATOMS: atom_id res chain seq x y z
N MET A 1 16.09 -1.79 -29.13
CA MET A 1 15.90 -3.24 -28.90
C MET A 1 14.45 -3.55 -29.14
N PRO A 2 14.07 -4.46 -30.06
CA PRO A 2 12.66 -4.82 -30.24
C PRO A 2 12.14 -5.57 -29.01
N ILE A 3 10.93 -5.25 -28.57
CA ILE A 3 10.23 -5.94 -27.48
C ILE A 3 9.92 -7.36 -27.98
N SER A 4 10.26 -8.40 -27.21
CA SER A 4 9.92 -9.77 -27.60
C SER A 4 8.40 -9.98 -27.60
N ALA A 5 7.91 -10.91 -28.42
CA ALA A 5 6.48 -11.24 -28.46
C ALA A 5 5.96 -11.69 -27.08
N ASP A 6 6.79 -12.44 -26.32
CA ASP A 6 6.45 -12.90 -24.97
C ASP A 6 6.30 -11.74 -23.98
N LEU A 7 7.20 -10.76 -24.04
CA LEU A 7 7.12 -9.57 -23.18
C LEU A 7 5.89 -8.73 -23.54
N ALA A 8 5.59 -8.58 -24.83
CA ALA A 8 4.38 -7.88 -25.27
C ALA A 8 3.10 -8.57 -24.73
N ALA A 9 3.02 -9.89 -24.84
CA ALA A 9 1.88 -10.66 -24.34
C ALA A 9 1.77 -10.65 -22.79
N ALA A 10 2.90 -10.61 -22.08
CA ALA A 10 2.90 -10.44 -20.63
C ALA A 10 2.37 -9.06 -20.22
N LEU A 11 2.84 -7.99 -20.86
CA LEU A 11 2.39 -6.63 -20.61
C LEU A 11 0.90 -6.44 -20.90
N GLU A 12 0.39 -7.01 -22.00
CA GLU A 12 -1.03 -6.97 -22.34
C GLU A 12 -1.89 -7.61 -21.24
N ARG A 13 -1.51 -8.81 -20.78
CA ARG A 13 -2.23 -9.51 -19.70
C ARG A 13 -2.21 -8.71 -18.40
N THR A 14 -1.07 -8.13 -18.05
CA THR A 14 -0.94 -7.29 -16.86
C THR A 14 -1.80 -6.03 -16.96
N ALA A 15 -1.78 -5.34 -18.10
CA ALA A 15 -2.60 -4.15 -18.32
C ALA A 15 -4.11 -4.46 -18.24
N LEU A 16 -4.55 -5.58 -18.82
CA LEU A 16 -5.93 -6.04 -18.72
C LEU A 16 -6.33 -6.39 -17.27
N ALA A 17 -5.44 -7.03 -16.52
CA ALA A 17 -5.69 -7.33 -15.11
C ALA A 17 -5.81 -6.05 -14.26
N LEU A 18 -4.93 -5.07 -14.50
CA LEU A 18 -4.99 -3.75 -13.86
C LEU A 18 -6.30 -3.02 -14.17
N GLY A 19 -6.72 -2.99 -15.44
CA GLY A 19 -7.98 -2.34 -15.82
C GLY A 19 -9.23 -3.01 -15.20
N ARG A 20 -9.21 -4.34 -15.04
CA ARG A 20 -10.29 -5.06 -14.35
C ARG A 20 -10.31 -4.76 -12.85
N LEU A 21 -9.13 -4.68 -12.23
CA LEU A 21 -9.00 -4.32 -10.83
C LEU A 21 -9.50 -2.89 -10.59
N ASP A 22 -9.11 -1.95 -11.46
CA ASP A 22 -9.55 -0.56 -11.40
C ASP A 22 -11.08 -0.45 -11.49
N ALA A 23 -11.68 -1.08 -12.50
CA ALA A 23 -13.13 -1.12 -12.66
C ALA A 23 -13.88 -1.81 -11.50
N ALA A 24 -13.28 -2.82 -10.85
CA ALA A 24 -13.89 -3.50 -9.71
C ALA A 24 -13.80 -2.69 -8.41
N LEU A 25 -12.79 -1.83 -8.32
CA LEU A 25 -12.56 -0.94 -7.19
C LEU A 25 -13.23 0.42 -7.34
N ASP A 26 -13.68 0.76 -8.54
CA ASP A 26 -14.42 1.98 -8.83
C ASP A 26 -15.67 2.10 -7.95
N HIS A 27 -15.82 3.25 -7.30
CA HIS A 27 -16.83 3.53 -6.27
C HIS A 27 -16.93 2.51 -5.12
N HIS A 28 -15.95 1.62 -4.95
CA HIS A 28 -16.00 0.61 -3.91
C HIS A 28 -15.75 1.26 -2.53
N PRO A 29 -16.57 1.01 -1.50
CA PRO A 29 -16.43 1.67 -0.19
C PRO A 29 -15.11 1.36 0.51
N LEU A 30 -14.45 0.25 0.16
CA LEU A 30 -13.12 -0.10 0.69
C LEU A 30 -11.94 0.41 -0.15
N LEU A 31 -12.19 1.13 -1.26
CA LEU A 31 -11.14 1.70 -2.10
C LEU A 31 -10.11 2.50 -1.29
N PRO A 32 -10.50 3.38 -0.35
CA PRO A 32 -9.54 4.13 0.46
C PRO A 32 -8.59 3.23 1.28
N ALA A 33 -9.13 2.17 1.90
CA ALA A 33 -8.34 1.24 2.68
C ALA A 33 -7.44 0.35 1.81
N TRP A 34 -7.91 -0.06 0.64
CA TRP A 34 -7.10 -0.80 -0.32
C TRP A 34 -5.91 0.04 -0.80
N GLN A 35 -6.15 1.28 -1.20
CA GLN A 35 -5.09 2.21 -1.60
C GLN A 35 -4.10 2.49 -0.47
N HIS A 36 -4.57 2.58 0.77
CA HIS A 36 -3.71 2.74 1.94
C HIS A 36 -2.80 1.51 2.13
N ALA A 37 -3.35 0.30 2.06
CA ALA A 37 -2.59 -0.94 2.21
C ALA A 37 -1.52 -1.09 1.11
N ILE A 38 -1.88 -0.86 -0.15
CA ILE A 38 -0.93 -0.93 -1.28
C ILE A 38 0.17 0.11 -1.16
N ARG A 39 -0.14 1.33 -0.69
CA ARG A 39 0.89 2.36 -0.43
C ARG A 39 1.85 1.95 0.67
N LEU A 40 1.37 1.34 1.76
CA LEU A 40 2.24 0.81 2.82
C LEU A 40 3.17 -0.28 2.30
N GLU A 41 2.63 -1.25 1.57
CA GLU A 41 3.41 -2.35 0.99
C GLU A 41 4.46 -1.84 0.02
N ALA A 42 4.09 -0.91 -0.86
CA ALA A 42 5.02 -0.28 -1.78
C ALA A 42 6.12 0.49 -1.03
N ALA A 43 5.78 1.30 -0.03
CA ALA A 43 6.76 2.05 0.76
C ALA A 43 7.76 1.12 1.47
N CYS A 44 7.28 0.02 2.07
CA CYS A 44 8.14 -1.00 2.67
C CYS A 44 9.05 -1.69 1.64
N ALA A 45 8.52 -2.07 0.48
CA ALA A 45 9.31 -2.69 -0.58
C ALA A 45 10.40 -1.75 -1.12
N HIS A 46 10.05 -0.48 -1.35
CA HIS A 46 11.00 0.54 -1.80
C HIS A 46 12.08 0.82 -0.76
N ALA A 47 11.72 0.95 0.52
CA ALA A 47 12.70 1.07 1.60
C ALA A 47 13.64 -0.14 1.67
N GLY A 48 13.08 -1.35 1.45
CA GLY A 48 13.85 -2.60 1.44
C GLY A 48 14.90 -2.67 0.33
N PHE A 49 14.62 -2.10 -0.85
CA PHE A 49 15.61 -1.99 -1.93
C PHE A 49 16.80 -1.11 -1.54
N ASP A 50 16.57 -0.10 -0.70
CA ASP A 50 17.61 0.79 -0.17
C ASP A 50 18.28 0.24 1.11
N GLY A 51 17.95 -1.00 1.51
CA GLY A 51 18.51 -1.66 2.69
C GLY A 51 17.84 -1.30 4.02
N ALA A 52 16.76 -0.49 3.99
CA ALA A 52 15.97 -0.15 5.16
C ALA A 52 14.81 -1.15 5.33
N HIS A 53 14.98 -2.13 6.22
CA HIS A 53 13.91 -3.09 6.53
C HIS A 53 12.85 -2.44 7.43
N VAL A 54 11.64 -2.26 6.90
CA VAL A 54 10.54 -1.60 7.61
C VAL A 54 9.40 -2.58 7.84
N GLU A 55 9.09 -2.85 9.11
CA GLU A 55 7.93 -3.67 9.48
C GLU A 55 6.62 -2.94 9.13
N PRO A 56 5.76 -3.52 8.25
CA PRO A 56 4.56 -2.84 7.74
C PRO A 56 3.60 -2.38 8.83
N GLN A 57 3.47 -3.14 9.92
CA GLN A 57 2.56 -2.79 11.03
C GLN A 57 3.08 -1.60 11.83
N ARG A 58 4.40 -1.44 11.94
CA ARG A 58 4.99 -0.28 12.63
C ARG A 58 4.89 0.97 11.76
N LEU A 59 5.08 0.83 10.45
CA LEU A 59 4.85 1.94 9.51
C LEU A 59 3.38 2.36 9.52
N ALA A 60 2.44 1.42 9.46
CA ALA A 60 1.01 1.70 9.58
C ALA A 60 0.68 2.44 10.88
N ALA A 61 1.19 1.95 12.03
CA ALA A 61 0.99 2.62 13.30
C ALA A 61 1.54 4.06 13.30
N LEU A 62 2.69 4.31 12.66
CA LEU A 62 3.27 5.64 12.55
C LEU A 62 2.43 6.56 11.65
N VAL A 63 1.96 6.07 10.50
CA VAL A 63 1.07 6.80 9.58
C VAL A 63 -0.23 7.20 10.26
N GLU A 64 -0.80 6.29 11.07
CA GLU A 64 -2.03 6.54 11.84
C GLU A 64 -1.80 7.37 13.12
N GLY A 65 -0.57 7.86 13.36
CA GLY A 65 -0.23 8.67 14.54
C GLY A 65 -0.28 7.91 15.86
N LEU A 66 -0.27 6.57 15.83
CA LEU A 66 -0.23 5.73 17.01
C LEU A 66 1.16 5.74 17.64
N ARG A 67 1.21 5.66 18.97
CA ARG A 67 2.48 5.62 19.70
C ARG A 67 3.19 4.30 19.46
N LEU A 68 4.39 4.36 18.89
CA LEU A 68 5.23 3.19 18.74
C LEU A 68 5.82 2.77 20.09
N ARG A 69 5.63 1.50 20.45
CA ARG A 69 6.43 0.91 21.52
C ARG A 69 7.88 0.79 21.03
N PRO A 70 8.88 1.15 21.86
CA PRO A 70 10.28 0.93 21.51
C PRO A 70 10.52 -0.54 21.14
N HIS A 71 11.30 -0.77 20.08
CA HIS A 71 11.70 -2.13 19.74
C HIS A 71 12.49 -2.72 20.92
N ALA A 72 12.31 -4.00 21.22
CA ALA A 72 13.03 -4.69 22.30
C ALA A 72 14.54 -4.85 22.03
N SER A 73 15.10 -4.16 21.04
CA SER A 73 16.54 -4.19 20.78
C SER A 73 17.30 -3.59 21.97
N PRO A 74 18.31 -4.30 22.51
CA PRO A 74 19.09 -3.85 23.65
C PRO A 74 20.09 -2.73 23.29
N ALA A 75 20.45 -2.55 22.02
CA ALA A 75 21.49 -1.61 21.60
C ALA A 75 20.91 -0.25 21.15
N ALA A 76 21.58 0.85 21.50
CA ALA A 76 21.16 2.19 21.07
C ALA A 76 21.33 2.41 19.55
N VAL A 77 22.36 1.81 18.94
CA VAL A 77 22.65 1.92 17.50
C VAL A 77 21.56 1.23 16.67
N GLU A 78 21.19 0.01 17.04
CA GLU A 78 20.10 -0.75 16.38
C GLU A 78 18.76 -0.01 16.49
N ARG A 79 18.47 0.59 17.66
CA ARG A 79 17.28 1.45 17.82
C ARG A 79 17.32 2.70 16.92
N GLY A 80 18.50 3.26 16.67
CA GLY A 80 18.67 4.37 15.73
C GLY A 80 18.37 3.95 14.30
N ALA A 81 18.97 2.85 13.85
CA ALA A 81 18.73 2.28 12.53
C ALA A 81 17.26 1.91 12.30
N ASP A 82 16.57 1.36 13.31
CA ASP A 82 15.14 1.07 13.25
C ASP A 82 14.28 2.33 13.05
N LEU A 83 14.64 3.43 13.73
CA LEU A 83 13.93 4.71 13.61
C LEU A 83 14.20 5.37 12.26
N ASP A 84 15.43 5.32 11.77
CA ASP A 84 15.81 5.84 10.45
C ASP A 84 15.08 5.07 9.34
N ALA A 85 15.01 3.73 9.44
CA ALA A 85 14.25 2.92 8.50
C ALA A 85 12.76 3.29 8.50
N LEU A 86 12.13 3.46 9.68
CA LEU A 86 10.74 3.90 9.78
C LEU A 86 10.53 5.29 9.19
N HIS A 87 11.49 6.21 9.38
CA HIS A 87 11.42 7.55 8.81
C HIS A 87 11.51 7.52 7.28
N THR A 88 12.38 6.67 6.72
CA THR A 88 12.47 6.43 5.27
C THR A 88 11.14 5.89 4.73
N GLY A 89 10.58 4.87 5.38
CA GLY A 89 9.27 4.31 5.01
C GLY A 89 8.15 5.36 5.06
N LEU A 90 8.12 6.19 6.11
CA LEU A 90 7.13 7.27 6.25
C LEU A 90 7.27 8.32 5.15
N THR A 91 8.51 8.68 4.82
CA THR A 91 8.81 9.63 3.74
C THR A 91 8.31 9.10 2.39
N LEU A 92 8.61 7.84 2.07
CA LEU A 92 8.14 7.19 0.84
C LEU A 92 6.61 7.13 0.79
N TYR A 93 5.96 6.76 1.89
CA TYR A 93 4.50 6.74 1.99
C TYR A 93 3.89 8.14 1.75
N GLY A 94 4.47 9.18 2.35
CA GLY A 94 4.06 10.57 2.19
C GLY A 94 4.17 11.03 0.74
N LEU A 95 5.28 10.70 0.06
CA LEU A 95 5.49 11.01 -1.36
C LEU A 95 4.44 10.34 -2.26
N MET A 96 4.13 9.06 -2.01
CA MET A 96 3.12 8.34 -2.78
C MET A 96 1.72 8.89 -2.57
N THR A 97 1.41 9.32 -1.35
CA THR A 97 0.13 9.95 -1.01
C THR A 97 0.00 11.31 -1.69
N ALA A 98 1.01 12.17 -1.57
CA ALA A 98 1.02 13.46 -2.28
C ALA A 98 0.92 13.30 -3.80
N ALA A 99 1.59 12.29 -4.37
CA ALA A 99 1.47 12.00 -5.80
C ALA A 99 0.06 11.52 -6.19
N ALA A 100 -0.64 10.81 -5.30
CA ALA A 100 -2.02 10.40 -5.51
C ALA A 100 -2.97 11.59 -5.46
N ASP A 101 -2.82 12.47 -4.48
CA ASP A 101 -3.63 13.69 -4.35
C ASP A 101 -3.51 14.57 -5.60
N LEU A 102 -2.29 14.74 -6.13
CA LEU A 102 -2.05 15.47 -7.39
C LEU A 102 -2.69 14.81 -8.62
N ARG A 103 -2.92 13.49 -8.60
CA ARG A 103 -3.66 12.81 -9.67
C ARG A 103 -5.17 13.02 -9.50
N SER A 104 -5.66 12.90 -8.27
CA SER A 104 -7.06 13.19 -7.96
C SER A 104 -7.43 14.64 -8.29
N GLU A 105 -6.60 15.63 -7.98
CA GLU A 105 -6.87 17.04 -8.34
C GLU A 105 -6.94 17.29 -9.85
N ARG A 106 -6.29 16.45 -10.67
CA ARG A 106 -6.46 16.48 -12.13
C ARG A 106 -7.76 15.80 -12.60
N ASP A 107 -8.30 14.87 -11.81
CA ASP A 107 -9.57 14.19 -12.05
C ASP A 107 -10.78 14.90 -11.43
N ILE A 108 -10.59 15.85 -10.49
CA ILE A 108 -11.66 16.66 -9.85
C ILE A 108 -12.23 17.74 -10.82
N ASP A 109 -12.47 17.36 -12.07
CA ASP A 109 -13.63 17.85 -12.83
C ASP A 109 -14.89 16.98 -12.55
N ASP A 110 -14.77 15.90 -11.79
CA ASP A 110 -15.90 15.14 -11.24
C ASP A 110 -15.74 14.96 -9.71
N GLY A 111 -16.66 15.55 -8.95
CA GLY A 111 -16.43 15.93 -7.56
C GLY A 111 -16.57 14.81 -6.53
N THR A 112 -15.62 14.74 -5.58
CA THR A 112 -15.85 14.26 -4.20
C THR A 112 -14.81 14.86 -3.24
N ASP A 113 -15.27 15.35 -2.09
CA ASP A 113 -14.57 16.21 -1.12
C ASP A 113 -13.61 15.43 -0.19
N ALA A 114 -12.42 16.01 0.07
CA ALA A 114 -11.28 15.37 0.74
C ALA A 114 -11.49 15.03 2.23
N LEU A 115 -12.52 15.61 2.87
CA LEU A 115 -12.84 15.37 4.28
C LEU A 115 -13.50 14.02 4.54
N ASP A 116 -14.08 13.37 3.52
CA ASP A 116 -14.70 12.06 3.67
C ASP A 116 -13.66 10.91 3.67
N HIS A 117 -12.50 11.13 3.03
CA HIS A 117 -11.46 10.09 2.89
C HIS A 117 -10.92 9.60 4.24
N ARG A 118 -10.63 10.51 5.18
CA ARG A 118 -10.08 10.14 6.49
C ARG A 118 -11.06 9.31 7.32
N ARG A 119 -12.33 9.69 7.34
CA ARG A 119 -13.38 8.95 8.08
C ARG A 119 -13.63 7.59 7.44
N LEU A 120 -13.64 7.52 6.11
CA LEU A 120 -13.77 6.27 5.36
C LEU A 120 -12.58 5.33 5.58
N VAL A 121 -11.36 5.85 5.70
CA VAL A 121 -10.16 5.05 6.05
C VAL A 121 -10.26 4.52 7.48
N GLU A 122 -10.63 5.35 8.46
CA GLU A 122 -10.82 4.91 9.85
C GLU A 122 -11.93 3.84 9.96
N ASP A 123 -13.05 4.01 9.28
CA ASP A 123 -14.17 3.05 9.26
C ASP A 123 -13.79 1.75 8.54
N ALA A 124 -13.07 1.83 7.43
CA ALA A 124 -12.62 0.66 6.67
C ALA A 124 -11.49 -0.10 7.38
N LEU A 125 -10.56 0.58 8.05
CA LEU A 125 -9.56 -0.06 8.92
C LEU A 125 -10.23 -0.73 10.13
N SER A 126 -11.26 -0.10 10.70
CA SER A 126 -12.09 -0.68 11.77
C SER A 126 -12.88 -1.90 11.29
N ALA A 127 -13.36 -1.88 10.04
CA ALA A 127 -14.02 -3.02 9.40
C ALA A 127 -13.04 -4.15 9.08
N LEU A 128 -11.83 -3.84 8.58
CA LEU A 128 -10.77 -4.80 8.28
C LEU A 128 -10.21 -5.46 9.55
N THR A 129 -10.08 -4.70 10.64
CA THR A 129 -9.65 -5.23 11.95
C THR A 129 -10.69 -6.18 12.52
N ARG A 130 -11.99 -5.93 12.29
CA ARG A 130 -13.10 -6.84 12.63
C ARG A 130 -13.18 -8.04 11.69
N CYS A 131 -12.85 -7.85 10.41
CA CYS A 131 -12.82 -8.87 9.37
C CYS A 131 -11.43 -9.53 9.22
N ARG A 132 -10.79 -9.93 10.34
CA ARG A 132 -9.49 -10.65 10.37
C ARG A 132 -9.43 -11.91 9.47
N PHE A 133 -10.54 -12.31 8.87
CA PHE A 133 -10.66 -13.36 7.87
C PHE A 133 -10.39 -12.92 6.41
N LEU A 134 -10.69 -11.67 6.02
CA LEU A 134 -10.58 -11.25 4.62
C LEU A 134 -9.14 -10.92 4.18
N LEU A 135 -8.29 -10.41 5.08
CA LEU A 135 -6.87 -10.17 4.78
C LEU A 135 -6.11 -11.49 4.51
N LYS A 136 -6.53 -12.58 5.19
CA LYS A 136 -5.99 -13.93 5.00
C LYS A 136 -6.45 -14.57 3.69
N ILE A 137 -7.70 -14.33 3.28
CA ILE A 137 -8.22 -14.79 1.97
C ILE A 137 -7.55 -14.02 0.83
N PHE A 138 -7.36 -12.69 0.95
CA PHE A 138 -6.75 -11.90 -0.12
C PHE A 138 -5.26 -12.21 -0.32
N THR A 139 -4.50 -12.45 0.76
CA THR A 139 -3.10 -12.86 0.66
C THR A 139 -2.95 -14.29 0.14
N GLU A 140 -3.81 -15.23 0.52
CA GLU A 140 -3.74 -16.61 0.02
C GLU A 140 -4.25 -16.78 -1.42
N ASP A 141 -5.30 -16.06 -1.85
CA ASP A 141 -5.79 -16.14 -3.24
C ASP A 141 -4.88 -15.41 -4.23
N PHE A 142 -4.25 -14.29 -3.84
CA PHE A 142 -3.27 -13.61 -4.68
C PHE A 142 -1.99 -14.46 -4.86
N GLN A 143 -1.53 -15.15 -3.81
CA GLN A 143 -0.42 -16.11 -3.90
C GLN A 143 -0.80 -17.34 -4.76
N ARG A 144 -2.04 -17.85 -4.65
CA ARG A 144 -2.51 -18.99 -5.48
C ARG A 144 -2.67 -18.63 -6.96
N GLN A 145 -3.15 -17.42 -7.27
CA GLN A 145 -3.28 -16.97 -8.67
C GLN A 145 -1.92 -16.64 -9.30
N THR A 146 -0.95 -16.16 -8.51
CA THR A 146 0.42 -15.90 -9.00
C THR A 146 1.20 -17.20 -9.27
N LEU A 147 0.93 -18.28 -8.53
CA LEU A 147 1.54 -19.60 -8.74
C LEU A 147 0.89 -20.45 -9.85
N LEU A 148 -0.26 -20.03 -10.40
CA LEU A 148 -0.93 -20.72 -11.52
C LEU A 148 -0.57 -20.15 -12.90
N ILE A 149 0.26 -19.09 -12.94
CA ILE A 149 0.72 -18.42 -14.17
C ILE A 149 2.26 -18.56 -14.34
N ALA A 150 2.93 -19.27 -13.43
CA ALA A 150 4.35 -19.61 -13.52
C ALA A 150 4.59 -20.92 -14.27
#